data_AF-A0A6N7XM44-F1
#
_entry.id   AF-A0A6N7XM44-F1
#
_cell.length_a   1.000
_cell.length_b   1.000
_cell.length_c   1.000
_cell.angle_alpha   90.00
_cell.angle_beta   90.00
_cell.angle_gamma   90.00
#
_symmetry.space_group_name_H-M   'P 1'
#
loop_
_entity.id
_entity.type
_entity.pdbx_description
1 polymer ?
#
loop_
_entity_poly.entity_id
_entity_poly.type
_entity_poly.pdbx_seq_one_letter_code
_entity_poly.pdbx_strand_id
1 'polypeptide(L)' 'MNDKVWWKDTGDEFWEYIISFDKKNEFDLFEDYPHKLTAEEKETFDKEYPDWANLLDFMRK' A
#
# COMPACT_ATOMS: atom_id res chain seq x y z
N MET A 1 -18.44 4.22 -3.50
CA MET A 1 -16.97 4.16 -3.43
C MET A 1 -16.63 4.25 -1.96
N ASN A 2 -16.32 3.11 -1.35
CA ASN A 2 -15.73 3.04 -0.01
C ASN A 2 -14.32 2.53 -0.26
N ASP A 3 -13.45 3.38 -0.78
CA ASP A 3 -12.04 3.07 -0.91
C ASP A 3 -11.53 2.68 0.48
N LYS A 4 -11.10 1.43 0.62
CA LYS A 4 -10.64 0.90 1.90
C LYS A 4 -9.19 1.30 2.17
N VAL A 5 -8.44 1.62 1.12
CA VAL A 5 -7.07 2.10 1.22
C VAL A 5 -7.02 3.63 1.11
N TRP A 6 -6.36 4.24 2.07
CA TRP A 6 -6.10 5.67 2.14
C TRP A 6 -4.63 5.92 1.89
N TRP A 7 -4.33 6.86 1.00
CA TRP A 7 -2.97 7.33 0.75
C TRP A 7 -2.70 8.56 1.59
N LYS A 8 -1.57 8.59 2.28
CA LYS A 8 -1.11 9.79 2.98
C LYS A 8 -0.56 10.78 1.96
N ASP A 9 -0.95 12.04 2.10
CA ASP A 9 -0.31 13.12 1.36
C ASP A 9 1.04 13.44 2.03
N THR A 10 2.12 13.00 1.39
CA THR A 10 3.51 13.27 1.80
C THR A 10 4.11 14.46 1.05
N GLY A 11 3.29 15.23 0.30
CA GLY A 11 3.75 16.34 -0.52
C GLY A 11 4.59 15.89 -1.71
N ASP A 12 5.74 16.55 -1.93
CA ASP A 12 6.65 16.28 -3.05
C ASP A 12 7.70 15.18 -2.75
N GLU A 13 7.52 14.42 -1.68
CA GLU A 13 8.43 13.32 -1.31
C GLU A 13 8.19 12.09 -2.20
N PHE A 14 8.87 12.06 -3.34
CA PHE A 14 8.77 11.02 -4.38
C PHE A 14 8.97 9.57 -3.93
N TRP A 15 9.44 9.33 -2.71
CA TRP A 15 9.78 8.00 -2.20
C TRP A 15 8.87 7.51 -1.08
N GLU A 16 8.01 8.35 -0.52
CA GLU A 16 7.14 7.97 0.59
C GLU A 16 5.74 7.60 0.09
N TYR A 17 5.54 6.32 -0.20
CA TYR A 17 4.24 5.78 -0.60
C TYR A 17 3.55 5.16 0.61
N ILE A 18 3.02 6.04 1.46
CA ILE A 18 2.40 5.63 2.72
C ILE A 18 0.91 5.38 2.53
N ILE A 19 0.46 4.18 2.91
CA ILE A 19 -0.95 3.78 2.88
C ILE A 19 -1.48 3.46 4.27
N SER A 20 -2.80 3.48 4.41
CA SER A 20 -3.51 3.06 5.61
C SER A 20 -4.87 2.45 5.27
N PHE A 21 -5.29 1.42 6.00
CA PHE A 21 -6.62 0.81 5.86
C PHE A 21 -7.65 1.36 6.86
N ASP A 22 -7.18 1.98 7.95
CA ASP A 22 -8.00 2.45 9.06
C ASP A 22 -7.70 3.90 9.52
N LYS A 23 -6.77 4.57 8.83
CA LYS A 23 -6.20 5.90 9.14
C LYS A 23 -5.48 5.99 10.50
N LYS A 24 -5.13 4.87 11.10
CA LYS A 24 -4.38 4.79 12.36
C LYS A 24 -3.05 4.10 12.17
N ASN A 25 -3.06 3.00 11.43
CA ASN A 25 -1.88 2.23 11.06
C ASN A 25 -1.40 2.66 9.68
N GLU A 26 -0.15 3.09 9.59
CA GLU A 26 0.49 3.55 8.36
C GLU A 26 1.52 2.51 7.91
N PHE A 27 1.59 2.28 6.60
CA PHE A 27 2.52 1.34 5.98
C PHE A 27 3.22 1.99 4.80
N ASP A 28 4.55 1.89 4.72
CA ASP A 28 5.32 2.26 3.54
C ASP A 28 5.28 1.12 2.51
N LEU A 29 4.78 1.37 1.31
CA LEU A 29 4.65 0.31 0.30
C LEU A 29 5.98 -0.32 -0.13
N PHE A 30 7.10 0.38 -0.08
CA PHE A 30 8.38 -0.20 -0.46
C PHE A 30 9.02 -0.97 0.70
N GLU A 31 8.92 -0.44 1.93
CA GLU A 31 9.49 -1.10 3.10
C GLU A 31 8.59 -2.24 3.62
N ASP A 32 7.28 -2.04 3.71
CA ASP A 32 6.37 -2.87 4.51
C ASP A 32 5.62 -3.91 3.69
N TYR A 33 5.35 -3.62 2.42
CA TYR A 33 4.65 -4.56 1.56
C TYR A 33 5.58 -5.72 1.15
N PRO A 34 5.08 -6.97 1.04
CA PRO A 34 3.77 -7.42 1.50
C PRO A 34 3.76 -7.90 2.96
N HIS A 35 4.89 -7.88 3.66
CA HIS A 35 5.14 -8.72 4.84
C HIS A 35 4.66 -8.14 6.17
N LYS A 36 4.51 -6.81 6.30
CA LYS A 36 3.89 -6.20 7.49
C LYS A 36 2.36 -6.10 7.38
N LEU A 37 1.80 -6.33 6.19
CA LEU A 37 0.34 -6.36 5.99
C LEU A 37 -0.22 -7.73 6.40
N THR A 38 -1.44 -7.73 6.93
CA THR A 38 -2.22 -8.97 7.05
C THR A 38 -2.65 -9.47 5.67
N ALA A 39 -3.03 -10.75 5.59
CA ALA A 39 -3.51 -11.34 4.33
C ALA A 39 -4.74 -10.59 3.77
N GLU A 40 -5.66 -10.14 4.63
CA GLU A 40 -6.84 -9.39 4.22
C GLU A 40 -6.50 -7.98 3.71
N GLU A 41 -5.59 -7.28 4.38
CA GLU A 41 -5.10 -5.97 3.96
C GLU A 41 -4.38 -6.05 2.60
N LYS A 42 -3.51 -7.05 2.43
CA LYS A 42 -2.85 -7.30 1.14
C LYS A 42 -3.87 -7.57 0.05
N GLU A 43 -4.81 -8.49 0.26
CA GLU A 43 -5.83 -8.80 -0.75
C GLU A 43 -6.68 -7.58 -1.09
N THR A 44 -7.02 -6.76 -0.09
CA THR A 44 -7.75 -5.51 -0.30
C THR A 44 -6.94 -4.53 -1.14
N PHE A 45 -5.67 -4.33 -0.81
CA PHE A 45 -4.78 -3.45 -1.57
C PHE A 45 -4.59 -3.92 -3.00
N ASP A 46 -4.28 -5.20 -3.20
CA ASP A 46 -4.05 -5.79 -4.53
C ASP A 46 -5.28 -5.67 -5.43
N LYS A 47 -6.47 -5.76 -4.84
CA LYS A 47 -7.74 -5.64 -5.57
C LYS A 47 -8.05 -4.19 -5.96
N GLU A 48 -7.75 -3.23 -5.09
CA GLU A 48 -7.99 -1.80 -5.37
C GLU A 48 -6.89 -1.18 -6.26
N TYR A 49 -5.65 -1.65 -6.13
CA TYR A 49 -4.47 -1.12 -6.83
C TYR A 49 -3.62 -2.24 -7.48
N PRO A 50 -4.19 -2.98 -8.46
CA PRO A 50 -3.51 -4.12 -9.07
C PRO A 50 -2.21 -3.75 -9.78
N ASP A 51 -2.12 -2.55 -10.37
CA ASP A 51 -0.90 -2.07 -11.02
C ASP A 51 0.24 -1.85 -10.01
N TRP A 52 -0.09 -1.31 -8.82
CA TRP A 52 0.88 -1.16 -7.73
C TRP A 52 1.32 -2.52 -7.19
N ALA A 53 0.38 -3.44 -6.96
CA ALA A 53 0.71 -4.79 -6.52
C ALA A 53 1.66 -5.51 -7.50
N ASN A 54 1.38 -5.40 -8.80
CA ASN A 54 2.25 -5.96 -9.85
C ASN A 54 3.64 -5.31 -9.86
N LEU A 55 3.74 -3.99 -9.72
CA LEU A 55 5.02 -3.27 -9.63
C LEU A 55 5.83 -3.74 -8.41
N LEU A 56 5.18 -3.78 -7.24
CA LEU A 56 5.75 -4.21 -5.97
C LEU A 56 6.24 -5.65 -5.99
N ASP A 57 5.50 -6.56 -6.61
CA ASP A 57 5.92 -7.94 -6.82
C ASP A 57 7.07 -8.03 -7.82
N PHE A 58 7.06 -7.23 -8.89
CA PHE A 58 8.13 -7.18 -9.89
C PHE A 58 9.46 -6.73 -9.27
N MET A 59 9.45 -5.68 -8.45
CA MET A 59 10.67 -5.15 -7.82
C MET A 59 11.32 -6.10 -6.79
N ARG A 60 10.60 -7.13 -6.33
CA ARG A 60 11.05 -8.09 -5.31
C ARG A 60 11.43 -9.46 -5.88
N LYS A 61 11.39 -9.62 -7.20
CA LYS A 61 11.95 -10.80 -7.91
C LYS A 61 13.44 -10.62 -8.18
#